data_AF-A0A9E5KEQ5-F1
#
_entry.id   AF-A0A9E5KEQ5-F1
#
_cell.length_a   1.000
_cell.length_b   1.000
_cell.length_c   1.000
_cell.angle_alpha   90.00
_cell.angle_beta   90.00
_cell.angle_gamma   90.00
#
_symmetry.space_group_name_H-M   'P 1'
#
loop_
_entity.id
_entity.type
_entity.pdbx_description
1 polymer ?
#
loop_
_entity_poly.entity_id
_entity_poly.type
_entity_poly.pdbx_seq_one_letter_code
_entity_poly.pdbx_strand_id
1 'polypeptide(L)' 'MIGWANLLTRTVDPDFLRQILSINSGLDVGYIVAGIVLATRSQSLLKGFGWAILVQGMFLLIFDLTFLAWA' A
#
# COMPACT_ATOMS: atom_id res chain seq x y z
N MET A 1 17.14 3.94 6.41
CA MET A 1 16.92 5.12 5.57
C MET A 1 16.04 4.65 4.41
N ILE A 2 14.75 4.98 4.42
CA ILE A 2 13.79 4.58 3.38
C ILE A 2 14.30 5.13 2.04
N GLY A 3 14.21 4.35 0.96
CA GLY A 3 14.85 4.56 -0.36
C GLY A 3 14.65 5.89 -1.10
N TRP A 4 14.04 6.90 -0.47
CA TRP A 4 13.87 8.26 -0.97
C TRP A 4 15.16 8.92 -1.46
N ALA A 5 16.29 8.64 -0.81
CA ALA A 5 17.58 9.21 -1.22
C ALA A 5 18.01 8.74 -2.63
N ASN A 6 17.74 7.47 -2.98
CA ASN A 6 18.05 6.94 -4.32
C ASN A 6 17.10 7.46 -5.39
N LEU A 7 15.82 7.69 -5.06
CA LEU A 7 14.82 8.23 -6.01
C LEU A 7 15.16 9.64 -6.50
N LEU A 8 15.92 10.41 -5.71
CA LEU A 8 16.26 11.80 -6.00
C LEU A 8 17.65 11.98 -6.64
N THR A 9 18.50 10.94 -6.65
CA THR A 9 19.93 11.11 -6.97
C THR A 9 20.47 10.24 -8.10
N ARG A 10 19.75 9.22 -8.60
CA ARG A 10 20.19 8.41 -9.76
C ARG A 10 19.08 7.57 -10.42
N THR A 11 19.37 7.05 -11.61
CA THR A 11 18.58 6.03 -12.31
C THR A 11 18.20 4.92 -11.34
N VAL A 12 16.90 4.76 -11.09
CA VAL A 12 16.37 3.75 -10.17
C VAL A 12 16.65 2.38 -10.76
N ASP A 13 17.39 1.56 -10.01
CA ASP A 13 17.62 0.17 -10.37
C ASP A 13 16.27 -0.58 -10.40
N PRO A 14 15.90 -1.25 -11.52
CA PRO A 14 14.65 -1.99 -11.62
C PRO A 14 14.47 -3.04 -10.52
N ASP A 15 15.52 -3.72 -10.09
CA ASP A 15 15.44 -4.74 -9.03
C ASP A 15 15.14 -4.12 -7.67
N PHE A 16 15.73 -2.95 -7.40
CA PHE A 16 15.43 -2.17 -6.21
C PHE A 16 13.99 -1.65 -6.21
N LEU A 17 13.49 -1.19 -7.36
CA LEU A 17 12.11 -0.74 -7.51
C LEU A 17 11.13 -1.90 -7.27
N ARG A 18 11.36 -3.07 -7.89
CA ARG A 18 10.56 -4.28 -7.67
C ARG A 18 10.53 -4.70 -6.20
N GLN A 19 11.66 -4.61 -5.50
CA GLN A 19 11.73 -4.91 -4.08
C GLN A 19 10.86 -3.95 -3.25
N ILE A 20 10.94 -2.64 -3.51
CA ILE A 20 10.12 -1.64 -2.80
C ILE A 20 8.63 -1.86 -3.07
N LEU A 21 8.24 -2.01 -4.34
CA LEU A 21 6.84 -2.23 -4.74
C LEU A 21 6.27 -3.52 -4.10
N SER A 22 7.07 -4.58 -4.02
CA SER A 22 6.67 -5.84 -3.38
C SER A 22 6.42 -5.67 -1.89
N ILE A 23 7.28 -4.92 -1.20
CA ILE A 23 7.12 -4.64 0.23
C ILE A 23 5.88 -3.77 0.47
N ASN A 24 5.65 -2.72 -0.33
CA ASN A 24 4.47 -1.87 -0.21
C ASN A 24 3.17 -2.63 -0.49
N SER A 25 3.13 -3.44 -1.55
CA SER A 25 1.97 -4.29 -1.86
C SER A 25 1.61 -5.20 -0.68
N GLY A 26 2.63 -5.74 0.02
CA GLY A 26 2.42 -6.52 1.25
C GLY A 26 1.83 -5.69 2.40
N LEU A 27 2.28 -4.44 2.57
CA LEU A 27 1.73 -3.52 3.57
C LEU A 27 0.28 -3.14 3.25
N ASP A 28 -0.06 -2.93 1.97
CA ASP A 28 -1.42 -2.60 1.54
C ASP A 28 -2.43 -3.71 1.84
N VAL A 29 -2.03 -4.98 1.70
CA VAL A 29 -2.84 -6.12 2.16
C VAL A 29 -3.11 -6.01 3.67
N GLY A 30 -2.10 -5.64 4.46
CA GLY A 30 -2.26 -5.36 5.88
C GLY A 30 -3.27 -4.24 6.17
N TYR A 31 -3.20 -3.14 5.42
CA TYR A 31 -4.17 -2.05 5.52
C TYR A 31 -5.58 -2.50 5.18
N ILE A 32 -5.77 -3.27 4.10
CA ILE A 32 -7.08 -3.79 3.70
C ILE A 32 -7.67 -4.68 4.80
N VAL A 33 -6.88 -5.59 5.37
CA VAL A 33 -7.31 -6.45 6.49
C VAL A 33 -7.72 -5.60 7.68
N ALA A 34 -6.92 -4.61 8.07
CA ALA A 34 -7.25 -3.70 9.16
C ALA A 34 -8.53 -2.89 8.88
N GLY A 35 -8.70 -2.41 7.63
CA GLY A 35 -9.89 -1.72 7.16
C GLY A 35 -11.15 -2.58 7.28
N ILE A 36 -11.09 -3.85 6.86
CA ILE A 36 -12.19 -4.83 7.03
C ILE A 36 -12.51 -5.02 8.52
N VAL A 37 -11.49 -5.25 9.36
CA VAL A 37 -11.67 -5.45 10.80
C VAL A 37 -12.33 -4.23 11.47
N LEU A 38 -11.98 -3.02 11.05
CA LEU A 38 -12.59 -1.78 11.54
C LEU A 38 -14.01 -1.58 11.00
N ALA A 39 -14.25 -1.91 9.73
CA ALA A 39 -15.56 -1.79 9.08
C ALA A 39 -16.63 -2.73 9.68
N THR A 40 -16.20 -3.81 10.35
CA THR A 40 -17.10 -4.73 11.07
C THR A 40 -17.42 -4.29 12.51
N ARG A 41 -16.80 -3.22 13.02
CA ARG A 41 -17.09 -2.73 14.37
C ARG A 41 -18.46 -2.05 14.43
N SER A 42 -19.14 -2.21 15.56
CA SER A 42 -20.45 -1.59 15.82
C SER A 42 -20.38 -0.08 16.02
N GLN A 43 -19.22 0.43 16.44
CA GLN A 43 -18.99 1.86 16.60
C GLN A 43 -18.91 2.53 15.23
N SER A 44 -19.83 3.46 14.96
CA SER A 44 -19.98 4.15 13.68
C SER A 44 -18.70 4.87 13.23
N LEU A 45 -17.95 5.46 14.16
CA LEU A 45 -16.66 6.12 13.85
C LEU A 45 -15.61 5.11 13.36
N LEU A 46 -15.42 4.01 14.08
CA LEU A 46 -14.48 2.95 13.68
C LEU A 46 -14.87 2.32 12.35
N LYS A 47 -16.17 2.13 12.12
CA LYS A 47 -16.70 1.64 10.84
C LYS A 47 -16.36 2.58 9.68
N GLY A 48 -16.54 3.90 9.88
CA GLY A 48 -16.18 4.92 8.89
C GLY A 48 -14.68 4.89 8.55
N PHE A 49 -13.82 4.82 9.57
CA PHE A 49 -12.38 4.66 9.36
C PHE A 49 -12.02 3.36 8.65
N GLY A 50 -12.70 2.25 8.99
CA GLY A 50 -12.49 0.98 8.30
C GLY A 50 -12.77 1.04 6.81
N TRP A 51 -13.87 1.67 6.41
CA TRP A 51 -14.17 1.90 4.99
C TRP A 51 -13.16 2.81 4.31
N ALA A 52 -12.74 3.90 4.96
CA ALA A 52 -11.73 4.80 4.41
C ALA A 52 -10.38 4.09 4.17
N ILE A 53 -9.90 3.33 5.16
CA ILE A 53 -8.66 2.54 5.07
C ILE A 53 -8.79 1.46 4.00
N LEU A 54 -9.94 0.78 3.91
CA LEU A 54 -10.17 -0.24 2.90
C LEU A 54 -10.09 0.34 1.48
N VAL A 55 -10.77 1.45 1.21
CA VAL A 55 -10.75 2.11 -0.10
C VAL A 55 -9.34 2.60 -0.43
N GLN A 56 -8.65 3.22 0.54
CA GLN A 56 -7.26 3.67 0.38
C GLN A 56 -6.32 2.50 0.06
N GLY A 57 -6.35 1.43 0.86
CA GLY A 57 -5.47 0.27 0.70
C GLY A 57 -5.75 -0.48 -0.61
N MET A 58 -7.01 -0.60 -1.03
CA MET A 58 -7.35 -1.20 -2.34
C MET A 58 -6.80 -0.37 -3.51
N PHE A 59 -6.90 0.95 -3.44
CA PHE A 59 -6.34 1.83 -4.46
C PHE A 59 -4.82 1.69 -4.57
N LEU A 60 -4.12 1.72 -3.43
CA LEU A 60 -2.65 1.58 -3.39
C LEU A 60 -2.19 0.21 -3.88
N LEU A 61 -2.87 -0.87 -3.45
CA LEU A 61 -2.52 -2.22 -3.88
C LEU A 61 -2.66 -2.38 -5.40
N ILE A 62 -3.75 -1.87 -5.99
CA ILE A 62 -3.94 -1.92 -7.45
C ILE A 62 -2.84 -1.13 -8.15
N PHE A 63 -2.49 0.05 -7.63
CA PHE A 63 -1.40 0.87 -8.16
C PHE A 63 -0.07 0.11 -8.12
N ASP A 64 0.33 -0.39 -6.95
CA ASP A 64 1.61 -1.07 -6.78
C ASP A 64 1.72 -2.36 -7.59
N LEU A 65 0.65 -3.17 -7.65
CA LEU A 65 0.64 -4.38 -8.48
C LEU A 65 0.70 -4.06 -9.97
N THR A 66 0.03 -2.99 -10.41
CA THR A 66 0.13 -2.53 -11.80
C THR A 66 1.57 -2.17 -12.09
N PHE A 67 2.20 -1.32 -11.27
CA PHE A 67 3.59 -0.92 -11.47
C PHE A 67 4.57 -2.09 -11.35
N LEU A 68 4.34 -3.04 -10.45
CA LEU A 68 5.16 -4.25 -10.30
C LEU A 68 5.09 -5.16 -11.53
N ALA A 69 3.94 -5.21 -12.22
CA ALA A 69 3.77 -5.98 -13.44
C ALA A 69 4.49 -5.38 -14.66
N TRP A 70 4.77 -4.07 -14.63
CA TRP A 70 5.44 -3.33 -15.72
C TRP A 70 6.89 -2.93 -15.39
N ALA A 71 7.32 -3.05 -14.13
CA ALA A 71 8.72 -2.93 -13.69
C ALA A 71 9.51 -4.18 -14.06
#